data_AF-R9LUU4-F1
#
_entry.id   AF-R9LUU4-F1
#
_cell.length_a   1.000
_cell.length_b   1.000
_cell.length_c   1.000
_cell.angle_alpha   90.00
_cell.angle_beta   90.00
_cell.angle_gamma   90.00
#
_symmetry.space_group_name_H-M   'P 1'
#
loop_
_entity.id
_entity.type
_entity.pdbx_description
1 polymer ?
#
loop_
_entity_poly.entity_id
_entity_poly.type
_entity_poly.pdbx_seq_one_letter_code
_entity_poly.pdbx_strand_id
1 'polypeptide(L)'
;MSTHIDKIKPTDGSIKKIERELENLILNFKGTQRALIEKINDKLSGWAAYHRSTDAYMIFRHIDAVVEGLLVVKMCQKYSRWHRETVLRKFWIYVGGYHVFALPDDPACRVVRLAPLAIVRHKPCKVSFDPYLDKDYFSQLQHCRDEQKANGKYKVVWQRQGGVAVRFAEIPCWQTRRLR
;
A
#
# COMPACT_ATOMS: atom_id res chain seq x y z
N MET A 1 1.43 3.62 36.80
CA MET A 1 1.75 2.70 35.68
C MET A 1 0.87 3.10 34.50
N SER A 2 1.40 3.85 33.53
CA SER A 2 0.69 4.13 32.27
C SER A 2 1.73 4.46 31.21
N THR A 3 2.15 3.47 30.43
CA THR A 3 3.09 3.67 29.32
C THR A 3 2.28 4.03 28.07
N HIS A 4 2.29 5.32 27.74
CA HIS A 4 1.76 5.88 26.51
C HIS A 4 2.54 5.27 25.34
N ILE A 5 1.93 4.34 24.59
CA ILE A 5 2.49 3.88 23.31
C ILE A 5 2.25 5.02 22.33
N ASP A 6 3.25 5.87 22.13
CA ASP A 6 3.24 6.88 21.08
C ASP A 6 3.33 6.17 19.73
N LYS A 7 2.16 5.72 19.27
CA LYS A 7 1.90 5.46 17.86
C LYS A 7 2.30 6.73 17.14
N ILE A 8 3.39 6.69 16.39
CA ILE A 8 3.82 7.76 15.48
C ILE A 8 2.72 7.87 14.42
N LYS A 9 1.60 8.53 14.75
CA LYS A 9 0.59 8.91 13.78
C LYS A 9 1.28 9.91 12.87
N PRO A 10 1.27 9.72 11.53
CA PRO A 10 1.70 10.80 10.66
C PRO A 10 0.85 12.02 11.01
N THR A 11 1.53 13.15 11.15
CA THR A 11 0.92 14.43 11.51
C THR A 11 -0.26 14.69 10.57
N ASP A 12 -1.43 15.03 11.12
CA ASP A 12 -2.69 15.23 10.39
C ASP A 12 -2.54 16.10 9.11
N GLY A 13 -1.58 17.04 9.12
CA GLY A 13 -1.22 17.85 7.95
C GLY A 13 -0.68 17.07 6.74
N SER A 14 0.09 15.99 6.93
CA SER A 14 0.63 15.17 5.84
C SER A 14 -0.47 14.36 5.14
N ILE A 15 -1.48 13.93 5.90
CA ILE A 15 -2.65 13.21 5.38
C ILE A 15 -3.50 14.17 4.55
N LYS A 16 -3.85 15.32 5.11
CA LYS A 16 -4.60 16.38 4.40
C LYS A 16 -3.88 16.90 3.16
N LYS A 17 -2.55 16.86 3.14
CA LYS A 17 -1.77 17.23 1.96
C LYS A 17 -1.95 16.21 0.85
N ILE A 18 -1.81 14.91 1.13
CA ILE A 18 -1.96 13.87 0.11
C ILE A 18 -3.40 13.79 -0.40
N GLU A 19 -4.39 13.99 0.46
CA GLU A 19 -5.81 14.06 0.05
C GLU A 19 -6.05 15.17 -0.96
N ARG A 20 -5.59 16.39 -0.67
CA ARG A 20 -5.72 17.53 -1.59
C ARG A 20 -4.96 17.30 -2.89
N GLU A 21 -3.80 16.67 -2.83
CA GLU A 21 -3.04 16.31 -4.04
C GLU A 21 -3.78 15.27 -4.88
N LEU A 22 -4.37 14.25 -4.26
CA LEU A 22 -5.15 13.21 -4.93
C LEU A 22 -6.47 13.77 -5.49
N GLU A 23 -7.16 14.63 -4.75
CA GLU A 23 -8.36 15.32 -5.20
C GLU A 23 -8.07 16.16 -6.44
N ASN A 24 -7.05 17.00 -6.38
CA ASN A 24 -6.65 17.81 -7.53
C ASN A 24 -6.20 16.94 -8.71
N LEU A 25 -5.42 15.89 -8.46
CA LEU A 25 -4.96 14.97 -9.50
C LEU A 25 -6.15 14.28 -10.15
N ILE A 26 -7.09 13.73 -9.38
CA ILE A 26 -8.21 12.96 -9.90
C ILE A 26 -9.19 13.90 -10.58
N LEU A 27 -9.78 14.87 -9.89
CA LEU A 27 -10.87 15.68 -10.41
C LEU A 27 -10.44 16.50 -11.64
N ASN A 28 -9.27 17.14 -11.60
CA ASN A 28 -8.78 18.00 -12.68
C ASN A 28 -8.01 17.25 -13.78
N PHE A 29 -7.85 15.91 -13.68
CA PHE A 29 -7.15 15.15 -14.71
C PHE A 29 -7.80 15.28 -16.08
N LYS A 30 -6.99 15.62 -17.08
CA LYS A 30 -7.33 15.59 -18.51
C LYS A 30 -6.48 14.52 -19.19
N GLY A 31 -7.12 13.55 -19.83
CA GLY A 31 -6.43 12.45 -20.51
C GLY A 31 -7.26 11.16 -20.56
N THR A 32 -6.60 10.05 -20.89
CA THR A 32 -7.22 8.72 -20.94
C THR A 32 -7.40 8.12 -19.54
N GLN A 33 -8.36 7.22 -19.38
CA GLN A 33 -8.59 6.53 -18.10
C GLN A 33 -7.38 5.68 -17.69
N ARG A 34 -6.68 5.06 -18.65
CA ARG A 34 -5.43 4.34 -18.41
C ARG A 34 -4.36 5.23 -17.77
N ALA A 35 -4.10 6.40 -18.37
CA ALA A 35 -3.12 7.34 -17.83
C ALA A 35 -3.52 7.90 -16.45
N LEU A 36 -4.83 8.03 -16.17
CA LEU A 36 -5.31 8.38 -14.84
C LEU A 36 -4.96 7.30 -13.82
N ILE A 37 -5.25 6.04 -14.12
CA ILE A 37 -4.96 4.89 -13.25
C ILE A 37 -3.45 4.81 -12.97
N GLU A 38 -2.62 4.91 -14.00
CA GLU A 38 -1.16 4.89 -13.86
C GLU A 38 -0.66 6.01 -12.94
N LYS A 39 -1.09 7.26 -13.16
CA LYS A 39 -0.67 8.38 -12.28
C LYS A 39 -1.14 8.24 -10.84
N ILE A 40 -2.34 7.69 -10.62
CA ILE A 40 -2.82 7.40 -9.26
C ILE A 40 -1.91 6.33 -8.63
N ASN A 41 -1.63 5.25 -9.35
CA ASN A 41 -0.79 4.15 -8.87
C ASN A 41 0.63 4.61 -8.54
N ASP A 42 1.23 5.46 -9.36
CA ASP A 42 2.55 6.03 -9.11
C ASP A 42 2.55 6.86 -7.82
N LYS A 43 1.53 7.70 -7.64
CA LYS A 43 1.40 8.57 -6.47
C LYS A 43 1.19 7.75 -5.19
N LEU A 44 0.29 6.77 -5.23
CA LEU A 44 0.02 5.87 -4.11
C LEU A 44 1.25 5.03 -3.76
N SER A 45 1.95 4.49 -4.76
CA SER A 45 3.17 3.69 -4.55
C SER A 45 4.29 4.52 -3.92
N GLY A 46 4.50 5.75 -4.40
CA GLY A 46 5.46 6.68 -3.81
C GLY A 46 5.11 7.04 -2.37
N TRP A 47 3.83 7.30 -2.09
CA TRP A 47 3.37 7.65 -0.75
C TRP A 47 3.47 6.48 0.23
N ALA A 48 3.13 5.26 -0.21
CA ALA A 48 3.25 4.04 0.58
C ALA A 48 4.72 3.67 0.85
N ALA A 49 5.63 3.89 -0.09
CA ALA A 49 7.06 3.71 0.13
C ALA A 49 7.58 4.62 1.25
N TYR A 50 7.11 5.88 1.31
CA TYR A 50 7.49 6.83 2.36
C TYR A 50 6.91 6.47 3.73
N HIS A 51 5.66 5.98 3.79
CA HIS A 51 4.97 5.67 5.04
C HIS A 51 5.08 4.19 5.48
N ARG A 52 5.97 3.41 4.86
CA ARG A 52 6.13 1.96 5.08
C ARG A 52 6.51 1.57 6.52
N SER A 53 7.14 2.48 7.27
CA SER A 53 7.63 2.21 8.64
C SER A 53 6.64 2.51 9.75
N THR A 54 5.46 3.04 9.43
CA THR A 54 4.46 3.48 10.41
C THR A 54 3.28 2.52 10.41
N ASP A 55 2.69 2.27 11.59
CA ASP A 55 1.39 1.59 11.73
C ASP A 55 0.27 2.48 11.15
N ALA A 56 0.27 2.59 9.82
CA ALA A 56 -0.54 3.50 9.02
C ALA A 56 -1.70 2.77 8.34
N TYR A 57 -2.06 1.56 8.79
CA TYR A 57 -3.14 0.76 8.19
C TYR A 57 -4.45 1.55 8.09
N MET A 58 -4.85 2.21 9.17
CA MET A 58 -6.08 3.01 9.20
C MET A 58 -6.02 4.19 8.21
N ILE A 59 -4.83 4.66 7.89
CA ILE A 59 -4.58 5.81 7.02
C ILE A 59 -4.55 5.36 5.57
N PHE A 60 -3.91 4.23 5.27
CA PHE A 60 -4.00 3.59 3.96
C PHE A 60 -5.46 3.27 3.62
N ARG A 61 -6.22 2.72 4.58
CA ARG A 61 -7.65 2.46 4.41
C ARG A 61 -8.46 3.74 4.19
N HIS A 62 -8.12 4.82 4.89
CA HIS A 62 -8.77 6.11 4.71
C HIS A 62 -8.51 6.67 3.30
N ILE A 63 -7.25 6.66 2.86
CA ILE A 63 -6.86 7.15 1.54
C ILE A 63 -7.46 6.30 0.42
N ASP A 64 -7.47 4.97 0.56
CA ASP A 64 -8.14 4.08 -0.39
C ASP A 64 -9.63 4.48 -0.53
N ALA A 65 -10.32 4.76 0.58
CA ALA A 65 -11.73 5.19 0.54
C ALA A 65 -11.91 6.57 -0.10
N VAL A 66 -11.01 7.53 0.16
CA VAL A 66 -11.01 8.86 -0.46
C VAL A 66 -10.81 8.75 -1.98
N VAL A 67 -9.83 7.97 -2.43
CA VAL A 67 -9.55 7.74 -3.86
C VAL A 67 -10.76 7.12 -4.56
N GLU A 68 -11.35 6.08 -3.97
CA GLU A 68 -12.56 5.43 -4.49
C GLU A 68 -13.72 6.44 -4.60
N GLY A 69 -13.97 7.23 -3.55
CA GLY A 69 -15.01 8.27 -3.56
C GLY A 69 -14.80 9.31 -4.67
N LEU A 70 -13.57 9.81 -4.81
CA LEU A 70 -13.20 10.78 -5.85
C LEU A 70 -13.35 10.21 -7.26
N LEU A 71 -12.99 8.94 -7.47
CA LEU A 71 -13.17 8.25 -8.74
C LEU A 71 -14.64 8.09 -9.10
N VAL A 72 -15.50 7.72 -8.14
CA VAL A 72 -16.96 7.67 -8.34
C VAL A 72 -17.48 9.05 -8.76
N VAL A 73 -17.10 10.11 -8.04
CA VAL A 73 -17.52 11.48 -8.37
C VAL A 73 -17.08 11.85 -9.79
N LYS A 74 -15.81 11.64 -10.13
CA LYS A 74 -15.29 11.96 -11.47
C LYS A 74 -15.98 11.17 -12.57
N MET A 75 -16.22 9.87 -12.38
CA MET A 75 -16.89 9.05 -13.40
C MET A 75 -18.36 9.44 -13.55
N CYS A 76 -19.06 9.73 -12.45
CA CYS A 76 -20.43 10.26 -12.52
C CYS A 76 -20.49 11.63 -13.22
N GLN A 77 -19.51 12.51 -12.99
CA GLN A 77 -19.42 13.79 -13.71
C GLN A 77 -19.15 13.60 -15.20
N LYS A 78 -18.23 12.69 -15.56
CA LYS A 78 -17.89 12.38 -16.95
C LYS A 78 -19.04 11.71 -17.70
N TYR A 79 -19.78 10.84 -17.03
CA TYR A 79 -20.93 10.10 -17.57
C TYR A 79 -22.24 10.59 -16.93
N SER A 80 -22.48 11.89 -16.94
CA SER A 80 -23.64 12.53 -16.30
C SER A 80 -25.00 12.02 -16.81
N ARG A 81 -25.03 11.45 -18.03
CA ARG A 81 -26.24 10.87 -18.64
C ARG A 81 -26.55 9.44 -18.14
N TRP A 82 -25.62 8.81 -17.44
CA TRP A 82 -25.77 7.43 -16.99
C TRP A 82 -26.20 7.40 -15.52
N HIS A 83 -27.03 6.41 -15.16
CA HIS A 83 -27.32 6.17 -13.75
C HIS A 83 -26.04 5.76 -13.03
N ARG A 84 -25.87 6.23 -11.78
CA ARG A 84 -24.69 5.94 -10.96
C ARG A 84 -24.39 4.43 -10.89
N GLU A 85 -25.42 3.61 -10.73
CA GLU A 85 -25.27 2.16 -10.67
C GLU A 85 -24.69 1.56 -11.96
N THR A 86 -25.07 2.09 -13.12
CA THR A 86 -24.52 1.65 -14.41
C THR A 86 -23.04 1.98 -14.53
N VAL A 87 -22.63 3.16 -14.05
CA VAL A 87 -21.22 3.55 -13.99
C VAL A 87 -20.44 2.61 -13.07
N LEU A 88 -20.95 2.36 -11.87
CA LEU A 88 -20.32 1.45 -10.92
C LEU A 88 -20.17 0.04 -11.50
N ARG A 89 -21.24 -0.53 -12.05
CA ARG A 89 -21.23 -1.88 -12.64
C ARG A 89 -20.23 -2.02 -13.79
N LYS A 90 -20.01 -0.95 -14.56
CA LYS A 90 -19.11 -0.97 -15.71
C LYS A 90 -17.64 -0.88 -15.32
N PHE A 91 -17.30 -0.02 -14.36
CA PHE A 91 -15.90 0.31 -14.05
C PHE A 91 -15.37 -0.34 -12.76
N TRP A 92 -16.24 -0.78 -11.84
CA TRP A 92 -15.82 -1.43 -10.60
C TRP A 92 -15.93 -2.95 -10.72
N ILE A 93 -14.77 -3.61 -10.78
CA ILE A 93 -14.66 -5.07 -10.83
C ILE A 93 -14.43 -5.65 -9.44
N TYR A 94 -14.93 -6.85 -9.20
CA TYR A 94 -14.70 -7.56 -7.93
C TYR A 94 -13.41 -8.37 -7.99
N VAL A 95 -12.42 -8.00 -7.19
CA VAL A 95 -11.11 -8.64 -7.11
C VAL A 95 -10.71 -8.82 -5.64
N GLY A 96 -10.43 -10.06 -5.25
CA GLY A 96 -9.83 -10.37 -3.94
C GLY A 96 -10.67 -9.91 -2.74
N GLY A 97 -12.01 -9.93 -2.85
CA GLY A 97 -12.92 -9.54 -1.78
C GLY A 97 -13.44 -8.10 -1.87
N TYR A 98 -12.99 -7.31 -2.86
CA TYR A 98 -13.26 -5.88 -2.93
C TYR A 98 -13.60 -5.43 -4.34
N HIS A 99 -14.36 -4.34 -4.44
CA HIS A 99 -14.54 -3.63 -5.69
C HIS A 99 -13.36 -2.70 -5.93
N VAL A 100 -12.79 -2.76 -7.12
CA VAL A 100 -11.64 -1.96 -7.54
C VAL A 100 -11.96 -1.30 -8.86
N PHE A 101 -11.61 -0.02 -8.98
CA PHE A 101 -11.70 0.69 -10.25
C PHE A 101 -10.71 0.13 -11.29
N ALA A 102 -11.23 -0.35 -12.41
CA ALA A 102 -10.46 -0.92 -13.50
C ALA A 102 -10.98 -0.45 -14.85
N LEU A 103 -10.13 -0.55 -15.87
CA LEU A 103 -10.55 -0.28 -17.24
C LEU A 103 -11.44 -1.44 -17.73
N PRO A 104 -12.62 -1.19 -18.32
CA PRO A 104 -13.51 -2.26 -18.79
C PRO A 104 -12.87 -3.11 -19.89
N ASP A 105 -12.05 -2.49 -20.73
CA ASP A 105 -11.38 -3.14 -21.86
C ASP A 105 -10.13 -3.94 -21.42
N ASP A 106 -9.52 -3.55 -20.29
CA ASP A 106 -8.30 -4.15 -19.77
C ASP A 106 -8.33 -4.20 -18.23
N PRO A 107 -8.88 -5.29 -17.65
CA PRO A 107 -8.99 -5.45 -16.21
C PRO A 107 -7.65 -5.52 -15.46
N ALA A 108 -6.53 -5.74 -16.16
CA ALA A 108 -5.21 -5.69 -15.56
C ALA A 108 -4.80 -4.24 -15.23
N CYS A 109 -5.28 -3.27 -16.01
CA CYS A 109 -5.13 -1.85 -15.71
C CYS A 109 -6.17 -1.42 -14.67
N ARG A 110 -5.77 -1.47 -13.39
CA ARG A 110 -6.61 -1.14 -12.24
C ARG A 110 -5.86 -0.33 -11.19
N VAL A 111 -6.62 0.36 -10.35
CA VAL A 111 -6.04 1.12 -9.24
C VAL A 111 -5.50 0.16 -8.18
N VAL A 112 -4.25 0.38 -7.77
CA VAL A 112 -3.60 -0.38 -6.70
C VAL A 112 -4.14 0.12 -5.37
N ARG A 113 -4.65 -0.80 -4.56
CA ARG A 113 -5.03 -0.49 -3.18
C ARG A 113 -3.83 -0.61 -2.26
N LEU A 114 -3.67 0.36 -1.37
CA LEU A 114 -2.56 0.39 -0.42
C LEU A 114 -2.76 -0.58 0.74
N ALA A 115 -4.00 -0.94 1.06
CA ALA A 115 -4.32 -1.94 2.07
C ALA A 115 -4.78 -3.29 1.47
N PRO A 116 -3.89 -4.15 0.92
CA PRO A 116 -4.17 -5.57 0.78
C PRO A 116 -3.85 -6.32 2.09
N LEU A 117 -4.85 -6.98 2.69
CA LEU A 117 -4.74 -7.65 4.00
C LEU A 117 -3.82 -8.87 3.97
N ALA A 118 -2.57 -8.68 4.39
CA ALA A 118 -1.96 -9.58 5.36
C ALA A 118 -1.66 -8.74 6.61
N ILE A 119 -2.36 -8.99 7.71
CA ILE A 119 -2.08 -8.35 8.99
C ILE A 119 -0.68 -8.80 9.41
N VAL A 120 0.35 -8.01 9.10
CA VAL A 120 1.68 -8.23 9.65
C VAL A 120 1.61 -7.80 11.11
N ARG A 121 1.39 -8.77 12.01
CA ARG A 121 1.44 -8.54 13.45
C ARG A 121 2.84 -8.05 13.80
N HIS A 122 2.94 -6.80 14.25
CA HIS A 122 4.17 -6.29 14.83
C HIS A 122 4.45 -7.07 16.12
N LYS A 123 5.53 -7.85 16.16
CA LYS A 123 5.97 -8.52 17.40
C LYS A 123 6.61 -7.45 18.29
N PRO A 124 6.05 -7.13 19.47
CA PRO A 124 6.68 -6.17 20.37
C PRO A 124 8.08 -6.66 20.73
N CYS A 125 9.04 -5.74 20.80
CA CYS A 125 10.37 -6.05 21.32
C CYS A 125 10.25 -6.44 22.80
N LYS A 126 11.11 -7.36 23.26
CA LYS A 126 11.17 -7.72 24.69
C LYS A 126 11.44 -6.45 25.51
N VAL A 127 10.71 -6.28 26.61
CA VAL A 127 10.87 -5.10 27.48
C VAL A 127 12.23 -5.10 28.20
N SER A 128 12.81 -6.29 28.40
CA SER A 128 14.14 -6.50 28.95
C SER A 128 15.27 -6.45 27.91
N PHE A 129 15.00 -5.93 26.71
CA PHE A 129 15.98 -5.93 25.62
C PHE A 129 17.05 -4.85 25.83
N ASP A 130 18.31 -5.29 25.93
CA ASP A 130 19.47 -4.40 25.93
C ASP A 130 20.23 -4.53 24.60
N PRO A 131 20.30 -3.47 23.77
CA PRO A 131 20.99 -3.50 22.47
C PRO A 131 22.46 -3.91 22.51
N TYR A 132 23.13 -3.73 23.65
CA TYR A 132 24.56 -3.99 23.79
C TYR A 132 24.87 -5.40 24.30
N LEU A 133 23.94 -6.00 25.06
CA LEU A 133 24.06 -7.36 25.60
C LEU A 133 23.46 -8.40 24.64
N ASP A 134 22.34 -8.08 23.98
CA ASP A 134 21.57 -8.99 23.14
C ASP A 134 21.87 -8.82 21.63
N LYS A 135 23.16 -8.89 21.24
CA LYS A 135 23.60 -8.58 19.86
C LYS A 135 22.97 -9.46 18.78
N ASP A 136 22.76 -10.75 19.07
CA ASP A 136 22.16 -11.69 18.12
C ASP A 136 20.66 -11.41 17.92
N TYR A 137 19.96 -11.07 19.01
CA TYR A 137 18.56 -10.69 18.96
C TYR A 137 18.37 -9.32 18.29
N PHE A 138 19.26 -8.37 18.52
CA PHE A 138 19.29 -7.10 17.79
C PHE A 138 19.50 -7.32 16.29
N SER A 139 20.43 -8.20 15.91
CA SER A 139 20.70 -8.55 14.51
C SER A 139 19.49 -9.21 13.83
N GLN A 140 18.76 -10.08 14.54
CA GLN A 140 17.51 -10.66 14.05
C GLN A 140 16.40 -9.60 13.90
N LEU A 141 16.26 -8.66 14.84
CA LEU A 141 15.31 -7.56 14.71
C LEU A 141 15.66 -6.64 13.53
N GLN A 142 16.94 -6.34 13.34
CA GLN A 142 17.43 -5.58 12.20
C GLN A 142 17.16 -6.33 10.90
N HIS A 143 17.38 -7.64 10.88
CA HIS A 143 17.11 -8.49 9.74
C HIS A 143 15.63 -8.49 9.34
N CYS A 144 14.74 -8.74 10.30
CA CYS A 144 13.29 -8.69 10.08
C CYS A 144 12.82 -7.30 9.64
N ARG A 145 13.42 -6.23 10.17
CA ARG A 145 13.15 -4.86 9.71
C ARG A 145 13.61 -4.63 8.29
N ASP A 146 14.78 -5.14 7.90
CA ASP A 146 15.31 -5.01 6.56
C ASP A 146 14.49 -5.81 5.54
N GLU A 147 13.97 -6.97 5.92
CA GLU A 147 13.01 -7.76 5.12
C GLU A 147 11.67 -7.03 4.96
N GLN A 148 11.08 -6.56 6.06
CA GLN A 148 9.81 -5.83 6.03
C GLN A 148 9.91 -4.53 5.21
N LYS A 149 11.01 -3.79 5.36
CA LYS A 149 11.27 -2.53 4.65
C LYS A 149 11.85 -2.73 3.26
N ALA A 150 12.18 -3.96 2.87
CA ALA A 150 12.97 -4.26 1.70
C ALA A 150 14.25 -3.40 1.60
N ASN A 151 14.94 -3.22 2.72
CA ASN A 151 16.19 -2.48 2.83
C ASN A 151 17.41 -3.38 2.55
N GLY A 152 18.55 -2.75 2.29
CA GLY A 152 19.81 -3.45 2.02
C GLY A 152 19.69 -4.42 0.86
N LYS A 153 20.02 -5.70 1.10
CA LYS A 153 19.96 -6.78 0.11
C LYS A 153 18.56 -7.05 -0.48
N TYR A 154 17.49 -6.70 0.26
CA TYR A 154 16.11 -6.93 -0.16
C TYR A 154 15.56 -5.85 -1.08
N LYS A 155 16.26 -4.71 -1.20
CA LYS A 155 15.89 -3.59 -2.09
C LYS A 155 15.92 -4.00 -3.56
N VAL A 156 16.91 -4.82 -3.93
CA VAL A 156 17.09 -5.33 -5.30
C VAL A 156 15.96 -6.29 -5.67
N VAL A 157 15.51 -7.13 -4.73
CA VAL A 157 14.38 -8.04 -4.93
C VAL A 157 13.08 -7.25 -5.10
N TRP A 158 12.88 -6.21 -4.29
CA TRP A 158 11.72 -5.32 -4.38
C TRP A 158 11.64 -4.56 -5.70
N GLN A 159 12.78 -4.05 -6.20
CA GLN A 159 12.86 -3.38 -7.50
C GLN A 159 12.57 -4.35 -8.66
N ARG A 160 13.04 -5.60 -8.58
CA ARG A 160 12.76 -6.65 -9.58
C ARG A 160 11.29 -7.07 -9.62
N GLN A 161 10.55 -6.87 -8.54
CA GLN A 161 9.13 -7.24 -8.41
C GLN A 161 8.17 -6.08 -8.72
N GLY A 162 8.66 -4.94 -9.23
CA GLY A 162 7.82 -3.82 -9.66
C GLY A 162 6.98 -3.18 -8.55
N GLY A 163 7.39 -3.31 -7.28
CA GLY A 163 6.66 -2.76 -6.13
C GLY A 163 5.40 -3.53 -5.73
N VAL A 164 5.14 -4.70 -6.33
CA VAL A 164 4.04 -5.58 -5.91
C VAL A 164 4.52 -6.40 -4.70
N ALA A 165 3.94 -6.15 -3.53
CA ALA A 165 4.20 -6.94 -2.34
C ALA A 165 3.59 -8.34 -2.47
N VAL A 166 4.31 -9.26 -3.11
CA VAL A 166 4.04 -10.69 -2.96
C VAL A 166 4.51 -11.06 -1.55
N ARG A 167 3.64 -11.73 -0.79
CA ARG A 167 3.98 -12.30 0.52
C ARG A 167 5.39 -12.92 0.48
N PHE A 168 6.31 -12.42 1.29
CA PHE A 168 7.52 -13.16 1.69
C PHE A 168 7.18 -14.38 2.60
N ALA A 169 5.94 -14.89 2.56
CA ALA A 169 5.49 -16.00 3.38
C ALA A 169 5.60 -17.36 2.68
N GLU A 170 5.99 -17.41 1.41
CA GLU A 170 6.26 -18.67 0.71
C GLU A 170 7.53 -18.53 -0.15
N ILE A 171 8.67 -18.38 0.51
CA ILE A 171 9.89 -18.99 -0.04
C ILE A 171 9.89 -20.39 0.58
N PRO A 172 9.54 -21.44 -0.16
CA PRO A 172 9.68 -22.78 0.37
C PRO A 172 11.19 -23.00 0.54
N CYS A 173 11.57 -23.32 1.77
CA CYS A 173 12.88 -23.82 2.12
C CYS A 173 13.17 -25.08 1.28
N TRP A 174 13.85 -24.91 0.16
CA TRP A 174 14.48 -25.95 -0.67
C TRP A 174 15.70 -25.26 -1.33
N GLN A 175 16.95 -25.67 -1.17
CA GLN A 175 17.51 -26.98 -0.83
C GLN A 175 18.80 -26.83 0.00
N THR A 176 18.88 -27.62 1.07
CA THR A 176 20.12 -28.29 1.47
C THR A 176 20.51 -29.32 0.39
N ARG A 177 21.70 -29.14 -0.20
CA ARG A 177 22.59 -30.08 -0.94
C ARG A 177 23.24 -29.31 -2.10
N ARG A 178 24.53 -29.38 -2.41
CA ARG A 178 25.71 -30.14 -1.92
C ARG A 178 26.93 -29.49 -2.61
N LEU A 179 28.13 -29.73 -2.08
CA LEU A 179 29.51 -29.62 -2.63
C LEU A 179 30.34 -28.91 -1.53
N ARG A 180 31.16 -29.58 -0.73
CA ARG A 180 31.98 -30.78 -0.96
C ARG A 180 32.00 -31.66 0.29
#